data_AF-A0A3M2BB65-F1
#
_entry.id   AF-A0A3M2BB65-F1
#
_cell.length_a   1.000
_cell.length_b   1.000
_cell.length_c   1.000
_cell.angle_alpha   90.00
_cell.angle_beta   90.00
_cell.angle_gamma   90.00
#
_symmetry.space_group_name_H-M   'P 1'
#
loop_
_entity.id
_entity.type
_entity.pdbx_description
1 polymer ?
#
loop_
_entity_poly.entity_id
_entity_poly.type
_entity_poly.pdbx_seq_one_letter_code
_entity_poly.pdbx_strand_id
1 'polypeptide(L)'
;MEKEGPMVQKVLCAGLVGLAASVSNADIASFGFTDLNGSFDATSMVFTAVAFTGGEGSTAGDVTRFAEGGGSTANFDSGFFGGGSLANVEIFIEVSNVLGGMADGAGSFVITDADGDTISGDISGTWFAGSMGFVFMNGDTTNVLFSRNSIGNGNFDGPSGGSFDIDSLVDTYFGALSLLLRTPSGVGFFNADFTEVSTQADGLIVPGPASLALAGLGGVLVGVRRRR
;
A
#
# COMPACT_ATOMS: atom_id res chain seq x y z
N MET A 1 7.28 -11.13 -81.79
CA MET A 1 6.54 -9.86 -81.87
C MET A 1 5.43 -9.96 -80.84
N GLU A 2 5.49 -9.11 -79.81
CA GLU A 2 4.52 -8.91 -78.70
C GLU A 2 4.26 -10.09 -77.74
N LYS A 3 4.11 -9.91 -76.42
CA LYS A 3 4.49 -8.87 -75.45
C LYS A 3 4.24 -9.45 -74.05
N GLU A 4 4.92 -8.89 -73.05
CA GLU A 4 4.98 -9.29 -71.66
C GLU A 4 3.66 -9.26 -70.87
N GLY A 5 3.67 -9.95 -69.72
CA GLY A 5 2.90 -9.55 -68.54
C GLY A 5 3.26 -10.36 -67.29
N PRO A 6 4.15 -9.90 -66.40
CA PRO A 6 4.33 -10.49 -65.08
C PRO A 6 3.18 -10.09 -64.15
N MET A 7 2.56 -11.08 -63.52
CA MET A 7 1.49 -10.93 -62.54
C MET A 7 2.08 -10.42 -61.22
N VAL A 8 1.81 -9.15 -60.89
CA VAL A 8 2.21 -8.51 -59.63
C VAL A 8 1.44 -9.14 -58.46
N GLN A 9 2.12 -9.98 -57.69
CA GLN A 9 1.61 -10.56 -56.45
C GLN A 9 1.62 -9.50 -55.35
N LYS A 10 0.44 -8.92 -55.05
CA LYS A 10 0.25 -7.96 -53.97
C LYS A 10 0.43 -8.65 -52.62
N VAL A 11 1.58 -8.46 -51.98
CA VAL A 11 1.79 -8.81 -50.56
C VAL A 11 0.99 -7.81 -49.72
N LEU A 12 -0.09 -8.28 -49.10
CA LEU A 12 -0.84 -7.52 -48.10
C LEU A 12 -0.12 -7.67 -46.75
N CYS A 13 0.81 -6.77 -46.44
CA CYS A 13 1.34 -6.60 -45.09
C CYS A 13 0.29 -5.90 -44.23
N ALA A 14 -0.54 -6.67 -43.52
CA ALA A 14 -1.39 -6.13 -42.46
C ALA A 14 -0.56 -5.92 -41.20
N GLY A 15 0.04 -4.72 -41.07
CA GLY A 15 0.67 -4.27 -39.83
C GLY A 15 -0.40 -3.95 -38.78
N LEU A 16 -0.58 -4.85 -37.81
CA LEU A 16 -1.25 -4.52 -36.55
C LEU A 16 -0.22 -3.83 -35.66
N VAL A 17 -0.18 -2.51 -35.74
CA VAL A 17 0.45 -1.67 -34.71
C VAL A 17 -0.42 -1.82 -33.46
N GLY A 18 0.01 -2.68 -32.53
CA GLY A 18 -0.53 -2.73 -31.19
C GLY A 18 -0.16 -1.43 -30.50
N LEU A 19 -1.12 -0.51 -30.36
CA LEU A 19 -1.04 0.59 -29.42
C LEU A 19 -1.03 -0.02 -28.01
N ALA A 20 0.14 -0.39 -27.52
CA ALA A 20 0.36 -0.57 -26.10
C ALA A 20 0.30 0.85 -25.50
N ALA A 21 -0.90 1.28 -25.09
CA ALA A 21 -1.03 2.42 -24.21
C ALA A 21 -0.29 2.04 -22.92
N SER A 22 0.91 2.59 -22.73
CA SER A 22 1.56 2.60 -21.43
C SER A 22 0.66 3.43 -20.52
N VAL A 23 -0.19 2.77 -19.75
CA VAL A 23 -0.83 3.40 -18.60
C VAL A 23 0.31 3.77 -17.64
N SER A 24 0.57 5.06 -17.53
CA SER A 24 1.37 5.61 -16.43
C SER A 24 0.57 5.33 -15.16
N ASN A 25 0.98 4.32 -14.39
CA ASN A 25 0.48 4.16 -13.02
C ASN A 25 1.12 5.31 -12.22
N ALA A 26 0.40 6.42 -12.11
CA ALA A 26 0.78 7.49 -11.20
C ALA A 26 0.54 6.99 -9.78
N ASP A 27 1.49 7.21 -8.87
CA ASP A 27 1.29 6.96 -7.45
C ASP A 27 0.01 7.69 -6.99
N ILE A 28 -0.79 7.05 -6.14
CA ILE A 28 -2.07 7.59 -5.63
C ILE A 28 -1.84 8.33 -4.32
N ALA A 29 -1.14 7.67 -3.39
CA ALA A 29 -0.83 8.23 -2.09
C ALA A 29 0.39 7.54 -1.49
N SER A 30 1.02 8.19 -0.51
CA SER A 30 2.01 7.58 0.38
C SER A 30 1.63 7.85 1.83
N PHE A 31 2.17 7.04 2.72
CA PHE A 31 2.12 7.30 4.16
C PHE A 31 3.45 6.97 4.81
N GLY A 32 3.76 7.66 5.90
CA GLY A 32 4.93 7.43 6.72
C GLY A 32 4.59 7.69 8.18
N PHE A 33 4.89 6.73 9.05
CA PHE A 33 4.71 6.85 10.49
C PHE A 33 5.98 6.41 11.21
N THR A 34 6.41 7.20 12.18
CA THR A 34 7.51 6.89 13.08
C THR A 34 7.00 6.62 14.48
N ASP A 35 7.76 5.84 15.24
CA ASP A 35 7.52 5.60 16.66
C ASP A 35 6.13 4.99 16.95
N LEU A 36 5.69 4.07 16.08
CA LEU A 36 4.60 3.15 16.42
C LEU A 36 5.08 2.23 17.55
N ASN A 37 4.18 1.87 18.46
CA ASN A 37 4.44 0.90 19.50
C ASN A 37 4.34 -0.53 18.93
N GLY A 38 5.48 -1.06 18.54
CA GLY A 38 5.67 -2.42 18.06
C GLY A 38 5.72 -3.44 19.19
N SER A 39 4.99 -4.53 19.02
CA SER A 39 4.98 -5.69 19.94
C SER A 39 4.89 -6.99 19.14
N PHE A 40 5.44 -8.06 19.69
CA PHE A 40 5.33 -9.41 19.15
C PHE A 40 5.05 -10.41 20.27
N ASP A 41 4.09 -11.29 20.01
CA ASP A 41 3.75 -12.44 20.84
C ASP A 41 4.24 -13.71 20.13
N ALA A 42 5.23 -14.38 20.71
CA ALA A 42 5.83 -15.62 20.19
C ALA A 42 4.93 -16.84 20.38
N THR A 43 3.89 -16.76 21.23
CA THR A 43 2.90 -17.82 21.40
C THR A 43 1.88 -17.78 20.26
N SER A 44 1.32 -16.60 19.96
CA SER A 44 0.37 -16.43 18.86
C SER A 44 1.04 -16.20 17.51
N MET A 45 2.34 -15.92 17.50
CA MET A 45 3.11 -15.54 16.32
C MET A 45 2.55 -14.29 15.63
N VAL A 46 2.19 -13.28 16.43
CA VAL A 46 1.58 -12.04 15.93
C VAL A 46 2.46 -10.86 16.26
N PHE A 47 2.78 -10.05 15.26
CA PHE A 47 3.34 -8.73 15.40
C PHE A 47 2.23 -7.67 15.28
N THR A 48 2.26 -6.67 16.15
CA THR A 48 1.39 -5.49 16.08
C THR A 48 2.22 -4.22 16.16
N ALA A 49 1.87 -3.20 15.38
CA ALA A 49 2.38 -1.84 15.57
C ALA A 49 1.20 -0.87 15.62
N VAL A 50 1.07 -0.14 16.73
CA VAL A 50 -0.07 0.76 16.95
C VAL A 50 0.39 2.17 17.30
N ALA A 51 -0.43 3.18 16.98
CA ALA A 51 -0.17 4.54 17.41
C ALA A 51 -0.12 4.62 18.95
N PHE A 52 0.80 5.43 19.47
CA PHE A 52 1.04 5.56 20.89
C PHE A 52 1.29 7.02 21.29
N THR A 53 0.87 7.36 22.51
CA THR A 53 1.07 8.68 23.12
C THR A 53 1.71 8.50 24.51
N GLY A 54 2.82 9.18 24.77
CA GLY A 54 3.54 8.99 26.05
C GLY A 54 4.85 9.75 26.26
N GLY A 55 5.18 10.75 25.44
CA GLY A 55 6.41 11.56 25.57
C GLY A 55 7.21 11.65 24.27
N GLU A 56 8.54 11.65 24.36
CA GLU A 56 9.47 11.81 23.22
C GLU A 56 9.39 10.69 22.16
N GLY A 57 8.73 9.57 22.46
CA GLY A 57 8.47 8.47 21.53
C GLY A 57 7.00 8.38 21.10
N SER A 58 6.26 9.49 21.09
CA SER A 58 4.87 9.48 20.63
C SER A 58 4.83 9.46 19.11
N THR A 59 3.95 8.63 18.56
CA THR A 59 3.83 8.41 17.12
C THR A 59 3.59 9.72 16.38
N ALA A 60 4.28 9.89 15.25
CA ALA A 60 4.09 10.99 14.30
C ALA A 60 4.13 10.45 12.87
N GLY A 61 3.63 11.22 11.91
CA GLY A 61 3.64 10.82 10.52
C GLY A 61 2.86 11.75 9.60
N ASP A 62 2.67 11.28 8.37
CA ASP A 62 1.86 11.94 7.37
C ASP A 62 1.25 10.95 6.38
N VAL A 63 0.18 11.39 5.74
CA VAL A 63 -0.39 10.74 4.56
C VAL A 63 -0.49 11.77 3.46
N THR A 64 0.15 11.51 2.32
CA THR A 64 0.22 12.42 1.19
C THR A 64 -0.51 11.83 0.00
N ARG A 65 -1.50 12.55 -0.54
CA ARG A 65 -2.15 12.19 -1.81
C ARG A 65 -1.42 12.83 -2.98
N PHE A 66 -1.06 12.05 -3.98
CA PHE A 66 -0.53 12.55 -5.24
C PHE A 66 -1.70 12.74 -6.21
N ALA A 67 -2.07 14.00 -6.47
CA ALA A 67 -3.12 14.34 -7.42
C ALA A 67 -2.58 15.29 -8.50
N GLU A 68 -3.15 15.21 -9.70
CA GLU A 68 -2.90 16.19 -10.76
C GLU A 68 -3.29 17.59 -10.25
N GLY A 69 -2.33 18.51 -10.23
CA GLY A 69 -2.54 19.89 -9.76
C GLY A 69 -1.89 20.25 -8.42
N GLY A 70 -1.16 19.33 -7.79
CA GLY A 70 -0.36 19.60 -6.60
C GLY A 70 -0.95 18.93 -5.37
N GLY A 71 -0.56 17.68 -5.14
CA GLY A 71 -0.98 16.84 -4.02
C GLY A 71 -1.04 17.53 -2.66
N SER A 72 -1.78 16.95 -1.73
CA SER A 72 -1.98 17.48 -0.37
C SER A 72 -1.66 16.44 0.68
N THR A 73 -1.25 16.90 1.86
CA THR A 73 -0.76 16.07 2.95
C THR A 73 -1.61 16.27 4.19
N ALA A 74 -2.11 15.18 4.75
CA ALA A 74 -2.70 15.10 6.08
C ALA A 74 -1.57 14.85 7.09
N ASN A 75 -1.39 15.77 8.05
CA ASN A 75 -0.30 15.71 9.01
C ASN A 75 -0.75 15.12 10.35
N PHE A 76 0.10 14.26 10.90
CA PHE A 76 -0.09 13.58 12.18
C PHE A 76 1.10 13.95 13.08
N ASP A 77 1.05 15.10 13.76
CA ASP A 77 2.15 15.48 14.66
C ASP A 77 2.26 14.52 15.85
N SER A 78 3.43 14.54 16.49
CA SER A 78 3.70 13.70 17.66
C SER A 78 2.62 13.83 18.74
N GLY A 79 2.05 12.69 19.11
CA GLY A 79 0.99 12.63 20.12
C GLY A 79 -0.42 12.88 19.60
N PHE A 80 -0.64 12.78 18.28
CA PHE A 80 -1.98 12.88 17.68
C PHE A 80 -2.97 11.83 18.22
N PHE A 81 -2.47 10.69 18.66
CA PHE A 81 -3.28 9.58 19.16
C PHE A 81 -3.79 9.87 20.57
N GLY A 82 -5.09 9.69 20.78
CA GLY A 82 -5.78 10.02 22.02
C GLY A 82 -6.28 11.48 22.06
N GLY A 83 -6.64 11.98 23.25
CA GLY A 83 -6.99 13.39 23.44
C GLY A 83 -8.31 13.88 22.79
N GLY A 84 -9.14 12.96 22.26
CA GLY A 84 -10.43 13.29 21.65
C GLY A 84 -10.45 13.28 20.11
N SER A 85 -9.30 13.04 19.47
CA SER A 85 -9.22 12.68 18.05
C SER A 85 -9.56 11.20 17.86
N LEU A 86 -10.14 10.85 16.71
CA LEU A 86 -10.30 9.45 16.29
C LEU A 86 -9.04 8.90 15.57
N ALA A 87 -8.05 9.76 15.32
CA ALA A 87 -6.87 9.42 14.56
C ALA A 87 -6.08 8.29 15.21
N ASN A 88 -5.76 7.27 14.42
CA ASN A 88 -5.08 6.06 14.87
C ASN A 88 -4.33 5.40 13.70
N VAL A 89 -3.34 4.58 14.02
CA VAL A 89 -2.66 3.70 13.06
C VAL A 89 -2.53 2.34 13.71
N GLU A 90 -2.96 1.31 13.00
CA GLU A 90 -2.93 -0.08 13.46
C GLU A 90 -2.39 -0.97 12.35
N ILE A 91 -1.35 -1.73 12.68
CA ILE A 91 -0.76 -2.73 11.80
C ILE A 91 -0.76 -4.05 12.56
N PHE A 92 -1.29 -5.09 11.93
CA PHE A 92 -1.38 -6.44 12.48
C PHE A 92 -0.79 -7.41 11.46
N ILE A 93 0.18 -8.23 11.86
CA ILE A 93 0.87 -9.17 10.96
C ILE A 93 1.10 -10.49 11.69
N GLU A 94 0.54 -11.56 11.13
CA GLU A 94 0.90 -12.93 11.48
C GLU A 94 2.27 -13.25 10.90
N VAL A 95 3.17 -13.73 11.76
CA VAL A 95 4.53 -14.11 11.41
C VAL A 95 4.57 -15.64 11.29
N SER A 96 5.09 -16.15 10.18
CA SER A 96 5.20 -17.60 9.97
C SER A 96 6.50 -17.99 9.28
N ASN A 97 6.78 -19.29 9.20
CA ASN A 97 7.95 -19.84 8.50
C ASN A 97 9.29 -19.20 8.90
N VAL A 98 9.48 -18.93 10.20
CA VAL A 98 10.73 -18.35 10.72
C VAL A 98 11.89 -19.32 10.45
N LEU A 99 12.78 -18.95 9.53
CA LEU A 99 13.92 -19.75 9.11
C LEU A 99 15.18 -18.88 9.04
N GLY A 100 16.05 -19.05 10.04
CA GLY A 100 17.27 -18.26 10.14
C GLY A 100 16.95 -16.78 10.33
N GLY A 101 17.33 -15.95 9.36
CA GLY A 101 17.08 -14.51 9.36
C GLY A 101 15.90 -14.08 8.50
N MET A 102 14.97 -14.97 8.16
CA MET A 102 13.79 -14.68 7.34
C MET A 102 12.51 -15.24 7.96
N ALA A 103 11.39 -14.57 7.76
CA ALA A 103 10.06 -15.06 8.12
C ALA A 103 9.02 -14.49 7.14
N ASP A 104 7.92 -15.21 6.94
CA ASP A 104 6.79 -14.71 6.16
C ASP A 104 5.89 -13.83 7.05
N GLY A 105 5.27 -12.81 6.46
CA GLY A 105 4.32 -11.93 7.12
C GLY A 105 3.03 -11.81 6.32
N ALA A 106 1.88 -11.99 6.96
CA ALA A 106 0.57 -11.74 6.37
C ALA A 106 -0.36 -11.05 7.37
N GLY A 107 -1.13 -10.06 6.95
CA GLY A 107 -2.01 -9.34 7.87
C GLY A 107 -2.69 -8.14 7.23
N SER A 108 -2.82 -7.05 7.99
CA SER A 108 -3.55 -5.85 7.55
C SER A 108 -3.04 -4.58 8.21
N PHE A 109 -3.35 -3.44 7.61
CA PHE A 109 -3.22 -2.14 8.25
C PHE A 109 -4.53 -1.35 8.18
N VAL A 110 -4.70 -0.43 9.13
CA VAL A 110 -5.73 0.60 9.16
C VAL A 110 -5.10 1.90 9.64
N ILE A 111 -5.24 2.95 8.86
CA ILE A 111 -4.91 4.33 9.21
C ILE A 111 -6.25 5.06 9.32
N THR A 112 -6.52 5.65 10.48
CA THR A 112 -7.72 6.43 10.76
C THR A 112 -7.32 7.88 10.94
N ASP A 113 -8.07 8.79 10.35
CA ASP A 113 -7.82 10.23 10.42
C ASP A 113 -8.54 10.91 11.61
N ALA A 114 -8.58 12.25 11.63
CA ALA A 114 -9.14 13.01 12.74
C ALA A 114 -10.65 12.79 12.98
N ASP A 115 -11.45 12.51 11.94
CA ASP A 115 -12.91 12.38 12.02
C ASP A 115 -13.43 10.94 11.75
N GLY A 116 -12.52 10.00 11.53
CA GLY A 116 -12.76 8.57 11.50
C GLY A 116 -12.78 7.97 10.11
N ASP A 117 -12.46 8.73 9.07
CA ASP A 117 -12.22 8.20 7.73
C ASP A 117 -10.97 7.31 7.75
N THR A 118 -10.94 6.28 6.90
CA THR A 118 -9.91 5.23 6.97
C THR A 118 -9.22 4.93 5.65
N ILE A 119 -7.95 4.56 5.74
CA ILE A 119 -7.19 3.87 4.69
C ILE A 119 -6.84 2.50 5.25
N SER A 120 -7.30 1.45 4.60
CA SER A 120 -7.06 0.08 5.06
C SER A 120 -6.60 -0.81 3.92
N GLY A 121 -5.93 -1.90 4.23
CA GLY A 121 -5.55 -2.90 3.23
C GLY A 121 -4.91 -4.13 3.83
N ASP A 122 -4.77 -5.16 3.01
CA ASP A 122 -4.10 -6.41 3.34
C ASP A 122 -2.60 -6.28 3.11
N ILE A 123 -1.80 -6.92 3.95
CA ILE A 123 -0.35 -6.98 3.88
C ILE A 123 0.09 -8.41 3.59
N SER A 124 1.04 -8.56 2.68
CA SER A 124 1.83 -9.79 2.53
C SER A 124 3.28 -9.44 2.30
N GLY A 125 4.22 -10.16 2.89
CA GLY A 125 5.64 -9.85 2.68
C GLY A 125 6.59 -10.77 3.41
N THR A 126 7.85 -10.35 3.45
CA THR A 126 8.94 -11.09 4.07
C THR A 126 9.66 -10.19 5.07
N TRP A 127 9.86 -10.72 6.26
CA TRP A 127 10.70 -10.17 7.32
C TRP A 127 12.14 -10.62 7.15
N PHE A 128 13.06 -9.73 7.51
CA PHE A 128 14.49 -9.97 7.45
C PHE A 128 15.15 -9.53 8.76
N ALA A 129 16.01 -10.39 9.29
CA ALA A 129 16.92 -10.05 10.37
C ALA A 129 18.03 -9.14 9.83
N GLY A 130 18.09 -7.91 10.34
CA GLY A 130 19.20 -7.00 10.14
C GLY A 130 20.34 -7.24 11.13
N SER A 131 21.37 -6.40 11.04
CA SER A 131 22.43 -6.36 12.04
C SER A 131 21.99 -5.57 13.28
N MET A 132 22.65 -5.77 14.42
CA MET A 132 22.47 -4.97 15.64
C MET A 132 21.02 -4.91 16.19
N GLY A 133 20.23 -5.97 15.94
CA GLY A 133 18.85 -6.09 16.43
C GLY A 133 17.80 -5.40 15.57
N PHE A 134 18.19 -4.81 14.44
CA PHE A 134 17.22 -4.31 13.46
C PHE A 134 16.49 -5.47 12.80
N VAL A 135 15.20 -5.28 12.57
CA VAL A 135 14.34 -6.17 11.81
C VAL A 135 13.55 -5.31 10.84
N PHE A 136 13.46 -5.74 9.58
CA PHE A 136 12.71 -5.02 8.57
C PHE A 136 11.81 -5.95 7.78
N MET A 137 10.69 -5.41 7.30
CA MET A 137 9.77 -6.10 6.41
C MET A 137 9.75 -5.37 5.06
N ASN A 138 9.78 -6.15 3.99
CA ASN A 138 9.36 -5.68 2.68
C ASN A 138 8.05 -6.40 2.34
N GLY A 139 6.97 -5.64 2.22
CA GLY A 139 5.64 -6.16 1.92
C GLY A 139 4.99 -5.46 0.74
N ASP A 140 4.07 -6.17 0.13
CA ASP A 140 3.07 -5.66 -0.80
C ASP A 140 1.79 -5.40 -0.02
N THR A 141 1.06 -4.36 -0.43
CA THR A 141 -0.30 -4.10 0.04
C THR A 141 -1.30 -4.38 -1.08
N THR A 142 -2.41 -5.02 -0.71
CA THR A 142 -3.50 -5.33 -1.63
C THR A 142 -4.83 -4.95 -0.99
N ASN A 143 -5.89 -4.90 -1.79
CA ASN A 143 -7.21 -4.53 -1.30
C ASN A 143 -7.21 -3.20 -0.54
N VAL A 144 -6.39 -2.24 -0.99
CA VAL A 144 -6.27 -0.95 -0.32
C VAL A 144 -7.51 -0.11 -0.63
N LEU A 145 -8.19 0.35 0.41
CA LEU A 145 -9.47 1.06 0.34
C LEU A 145 -9.42 2.36 1.14
N PHE A 146 -9.94 3.42 0.54
CA PHE A 146 -10.23 4.69 1.21
C PHE A 146 -11.72 4.70 1.55
N SER A 147 -12.05 4.75 2.83
CA SER A 147 -13.43 4.61 3.30
C SER A 147 -13.82 5.78 4.19
N ARG A 148 -14.86 6.50 3.76
CA ARG A 148 -15.50 7.55 4.55
C ARG A 148 -16.32 6.96 5.69
N ASN A 149 -16.18 7.50 6.89
CA ASN A 149 -17.09 7.33 8.00
C ASN A 149 -18.39 8.13 7.76
N SER A 150 -19.50 7.64 8.29
CA SER A 150 -20.81 8.30 8.21
C SER A 150 -20.88 9.71 8.83
N ILE A 151 -19.90 10.07 9.65
CA ILE A 151 -19.77 11.38 10.29
C ILE A 151 -18.77 12.28 9.53
N GLY A 152 -17.90 11.69 8.72
CA GLY A 152 -16.79 12.37 8.05
C GLY A 152 -17.20 13.22 6.85
N ASN A 153 -16.33 14.16 6.49
CA ASN A 153 -16.62 15.13 5.43
C ASN A 153 -16.18 14.69 4.03
N GLY A 154 -15.57 13.50 3.88
CA GLY A 154 -15.09 12.97 2.59
C GLY A 154 -13.66 13.37 2.28
N ASN A 155 -12.99 14.02 3.21
CA ASN A 155 -11.57 14.26 3.17
C ASN A 155 -10.89 13.40 4.24
N PHE A 156 -9.69 12.92 3.92
CA PHE A 156 -8.77 12.42 4.91
C PHE A 156 -8.09 13.59 5.62
N ASP A 157 -8.50 13.87 6.85
CA ASP A 157 -8.11 15.04 7.64
C ASP A 157 -7.01 14.72 8.66
N GLY A 158 -5.85 15.36 8.48
CA GLY A 158 -4.74 15.26 9.43
C GLY A 158 -5.11 15.94 10.75
N PRO A 159 -4.95 15.28 11.92
CA PRO A 159 -5.27 15.88 13.22
C PRO A 159 -4.44 17.14 13.53
N SER A 160 -3.29 17.28 12.89
CA SER A 160 -2.41 18.46 13.01
C SER A 160 -2.54 19.44 11.84
N GLY A 161 -3.43 19.15 10.89
CA GLY A 161 -3.74 20.00 9.76
C GLY A 161 -3.42 19.36 8.41
N GLY A 162 -3.90 20.02 7.37
CA GLY A 162 -3.87 19.51 6.01
C GLY A 162 -4.86 18.37 5.79
N SER A 163 -5.35 18.25 4.57
CA SER A 163 -6.27 17.19 4.18
C SER A 163 -6.37 17.02 2.68
N PHE A 164 -6.96 15.91 2.25
CA PHE A 164 -7.23 15.65 0.84
C PHE A 164 -8.53 14.87 0.68
N ASP A 165 -9.25 15.12 -0.41
CA ASP A 165 -10.48 14.39 -0.76
C ASP A 165 -10.21 12.88 -0.88
N ILE A 166 -11.12 12.04 -0.41
CA ILE A 166 -11.10 10.58 -0.63
C ILE A 166 -12.33 10.10 -1.39
N ASP A 167 -13.36 10.93 -1.57
CA ASP A 167 -14.58 10.53 -2.29
C ASP A 167 -14.32 10.20 -3.77
N SER A 168 -13.25 10.76 -4.36
CA SER A 168 -12.81 10.41 -5.71
C SER A 168 -12.02 9.10 -5.80
N LEU A 169 -11.67 8.46 -4.67
CA LEU A 169 -10.86 7.25 -4.59
C LEU A 169 -11.74 6.00 -4.38
N VAL A 170 -12.52 5.65 -5.40
CA VAL A 170 -13.53 4.57 -5.33
C VAL A 170 -13.03 3.20 -5.77
N ASP A 171 -11.80 3.11 -6.26
CA ASP A 171 -11.22 1.86 -6.73
C ASP A 171 -10.53 1.09 -5.59
N THR A 172 -10.22 -0.17 -5.87
CA THR A 172 -9.30 -0.95 -5.02
C THR A 172 -7.87 -0.71 -5.48
N TYR A 173 -7.01 -0.33 -4.55
CA TYR A 173 -5.62 -0.01 -4.80
C TYR A 173 -4.68 -1.12 -4.33
N PHE A 174 -3.42 -1.00 -4.76
CA PHE A 174 -2.31 -1.88 -4.41
C PHE A 174 -1.17 -1.00 -3.92
N GLY A 175 -0.11 -1.61 -3.42
CA GLY A 175 1.01 -0.83 -2.97
C GLY A 175 2.17 -1.65 -2.43
N ALA A 176 3.08 -0.94 -1.79
CA ALA A 176 4.18 -1.51 -1.03
C ALA A 176 4.16 -0.94 0.38
N LEU A 177 4.66 -1.73 1.33
CA LEU A 177 4.83 -1.38 2.73
C LEU A 177 6.20 -1.83 3.21
N SER A 178 6.90 -0.92 3.89
CA SER A 178 8.16 -1.16 4.58
C SER A 178 7.92 -0.99 6.07
N LEU A 179 8.38 -1.96 6.87
CA LEU A 179 8.46 -1.81 8.32
C LEU A 179 9.92 -1.87 8.74
N LEU A 180 10.30 -1.04 9.71
CA LEU A 180 11.60 -1.09 10.37
C LEU A 180 11.40 -0.99 11.87
N LEU A 181 11.93 -1.96 12.61
CA LEU A 181 11.95 -1.93 14.06
C LEU A 181 13.32 -2.34 14.61
N ARG A 182 13.56 -2.02 15.88
CA ARG A 182 14.74 -2.46 16.60
C ARG A 182 14.36 -3.33 17.80
N THR A 183 14.50 -4.63 17.65
CA THR A 183 14.24 -5.59 18.72
C THR A 183 15.13 -5.34 19.95
N PRO A 184 14.62 -5.59 21.18
CA PRO A 184 15.43 -5.49 22.38
C PRO A 184 16.59 -6.50 22.37
N SER A 185 17.66 -6.17 23.08
CA SER A 185 18.81 -7.08 23.21
C SER A 185 18.40 -8.41 23.83
N GLY A 186 18.78 -9.53 23.18
CA GLY A 186 18.53 -10.88 23.69
C GLY A 186 17.22 -11.52 23.24
N VAL A 187 16.33 -10.79 22.56
CA VAL A 187 15.07 -11.33 22.01
C VAL A 187 15.29 -12.08 20.69
N GLY A 188 16.27 -11.63 19.90
CA GLY A 188 16.56 -12.20 18.58
C GLY A 188 15.47 -11.94 17.55
N PHE A 189 15.53 -12.63 16.40
CA PHE A 189 14.56 -12.49 15.32
C PHE A 189 13.35 -13.40 15.57
N PHE A 190 12.26 -12.82 16.09
CA PHE A 190 10.98 -13.51 16.38
C PHE A 190 11.12 -14.80 17.22
N ASN A 191 12.05 -14.84 18.18
CA ASN A 191 12.27 -16.01 19.05
C ASN A 191 11.71 -15.87 20.46
N ALA A 192 11.28 -14.66 20.84
CA ALA A 192 10.69 -14.35 22.14
C ALA A 192 9.80 -13.12 22.02
N ASP A 193 8.93 -12.94 23.01
CA ASP A 193 8.04 -11.79 23.09
C ASP A 193 8.83 -10.48 23.22
N PHE A 194 8.29 -9.42 22.62
CA PHE A 194 8.73 -8.06 22.90
C PHE A 194 7.56 -7.10 22.85
N THR A 195 7.68 -5.98 23.56
CA THR A 195 6.68 -4.92 23.61
C THR A 195 7.38 -3.57 23.60
N GLU A 196 6.64 -2.51 23.26
CA GLU A 196 7.12 -1.12 23.37
C GLU A 196 8.38 -0.85 22.53
N VAL A 197 8.43 -1.43 21.34
CA VAL A 197 9.52 -1.22 20.39
C VAL A 197 9.13 -0.17 19.35
N SER A 198 9.89 0.92 19.26
CA SER A 198 9.70 1.92 18.19
C SER A 198 9.79 1.24 16.83
N THR A 199 8.71 1.37 16.07
CA THR A 199 8.53 0.84 14.72
C THR A 199 8.22 1.98 13.76
N GLN A 200 8.94 2.01 12.66
CA GLN A 200 8.66 2.86 11.52
C GLN A 200 7.88 2.07 10.47
N ALA A 201 6.87 2.71 9.88
CA ALA A 201 6.07 2.16 8.80
C ALA A 201 5.97 3.17 7.66
N ASP A 202 6.38 2.76 6.46
CA ASP A 202 6.28 3.57 5.25
C ASP A 202 5.50 2.80 4.18
N GLY A 203 4.64 3.47 3.44
CA GLY A 203 3.84 2.86 2.40
C GLY A 203 3.65 3.72 1.18
N LEU A 204 3.51 3.06 0.03
CA LEU A 204 3.18 3.67 -1.25
C LEU A 204 1.96 2.96 -1.83
N ILE A 205 0.96 3.72 -2.23
CA ILE A 205 -0.30 3.23 -2.81
C ILE A 205 -0.32 3.62 -4.28
N VAL A 206 -0.59 2.64 -5.14
CA VAL A 206 -0.61 2.74 -6.59
C VAL A 206 -1.93 2.20 -7.17
N PRO A 207 -2.31 2.61 -8.39
CA PRO A 207 -3.50 2.10 -9.06
C PRO A 207 -3.43 0.59 -9.26
N GLY A 208 -4.56 -0.09 -9.15
CA GLY A 208 -4.64 -1.50 -9.51
C GLY A 208 -4.29 -1.74 -10.99
N PRO A 209 -3.74 -2.92 -11.34
CA PRO A 209 -3.37 -3.22 -12.71
C PRO A 209 -4.58 -3.05 -13.66
N ALA A 210 -4.48 -2.13 -14.63
CA ALA A 210 -5.51 -1.89 -15.64
C ALA A 210 -5.78 -3.10 -16.57
N SER A 211 -5.03 -4.19 -16.42
CA SER A 211 -5.15 -5.42 -17.20
C SER A 211 -6.51 -6.11 -17.05
N LEU A 212 -7.22 -5.93 -15.93
CA LEU A 212 -8.59 -6.43 -15.77
C LEU A 212 -9.57 -5.74 -16.73
N ALA A 213 -9.42 -4.44 -16.97
CA ALA A 213 -10.27 -3.70 -17.91
C ALA A 213 -9.99 -4.09 -19.38
N LEU A 214 -8.71 -4.33 -19.71
CA LEU A 214 -8.29 -4.73 -21.06
C LEU A 214 -8.68 -6.17 -21.40
N ALA A 215 -8.69 -7.09 -20.44
CA ALA A 215 -9.20 -8.45 -20.66
C ALA A 215 -10.70 -8.42 -21.04
N GLY A 216 -11.50 -7.56 -20.40
CA GLY A 216 -12.90 -7.33 -20.75
C GLY A 216 -13.08 -6.79 -22.17
N LEU A 217 -12.33 -5.75 -22.54
CA LEU A 217 -12.39 -5.15 -23.89
C LEU A 217 -11.85 -6.08 -24.98
N GLY A 218 -10.78 -6.82 -24.70
CA GLY A 218 -10.23 -7.84 -25.59
C GLY A 218 -11.21 -8.97 -25.86
N GLY A 219 -11.93 -9.44 -24.83
CA GLY A 219 -13.00 -10.42 -24.95
C GLY A 219 -14.16 -9.94 -25.83
N VAL A 220 -14.57 -8.67 -25.68
CA VAL A 220 -15.62 -8.06 -26.53
C VAL A 220 -15.18 -7.94 -27.98
N LEU A 221 -13.95 -7.49 -28.25
CA LEU A 221 -13.43 -7.36 -29.61
C LEU A 221 -13.28 -8.72 -30.31
N VAL A 222 -12.83 -9.75 -29.60
CA VAL A 222 -12.78 -11.14 -30.11
C VAL A 222 -14.20 -11.68 -30.34
N GLY A 223 -15.14 -11.41 -29.43
CA GLY A 223 -16.54 -11.82 -29.55
C GLY A 223 -17.27 -11.18 -30.73
N VAL A 224 -17.07 -9.88 -30.98
CA VAL A 224 -17.66 -9.15 -32.11
C VAL A 224 -17.07 -9.64 -33.44
N ARG A 225 -15.76 -9.94 -33.48
CA ARG A 225 -15.10 -10.45 -34.68
C ARG A 225 -15.51 -11.87 -35.04
N ARG A 226 -15.92 -12.68 -34.06
CA ARG A 226 -16.42 -14.04 -34.29
C ARG A 226 -17.89 -14.09 -34.75
N ARG A 227 -18.63 -12.98 -34.64
CA ARG A 227 -20.03 -12.84 -35.05
C ARG A 227 -20.22 -12.14 -36.41
N ARG A 228 -19.13 -11.68 -37.04
CA ARG A 228 -19.12 -11.20 -38.43
C ARG A 228 -18.50 -12.26 -39.31
#